data_AF-A0AAV5M3M8-F1
#
_entry.id   AF-A0AAV5M3M8-F1
#
_cell.length_a   1.000
_cell.length_b   1.000
_cell.length_c   1.000
_cell.angle_alpha   90.00
_cell.angle_beta   90.00
_cell.angle_gamma   90.00
#
_symmetry.space_group_name_H-M   'P 1'
#
loop_
_entity.id
_entity.type
_entity.pdbx_description
1 polymer ?
#
loop_
_entity_poly.entity_id
_entity_poly.type
_entity_poly.pdbx_seq_one_letter_code
_entity_poly.pdbx_strand_id
1 'polypeptide(L)'
;MDSLYSKSSDNFFYNESLNGIYGLFLCRGDVDRDTCQACVNNATQFLPKNCSSSLGAVVWYDACLLRYSSSNFFGEISLDPDFCMCNEEETISPEEDSEVLSWLDNSTVKAQNSTMLFDAQNKVLNSNMSRPIDILTQCSRDLNGSSCYSCLKNIKTEIRAWCPRRPGWRCFAPSCFARYEKYPFFQSSPPPQPVPNAGIPPQPVPNAGIPPQPVPNAGMY
;
A
#
# COMPACT_ATOMS: atom_id res chain seq x y z
N MET A 1 -12.79 -5.61 -16.99
CA MET A 1 -12.20 -4.98 -15.77
C MET A 1 -12.17 -3.46 -15.86
N ASP A 2 -12.53 -2.88 -17.01
CA ASP A 2 -12.57 -1.43 -17.24
C ASP A 2 -13.47 -0.68 -16.23
N SER A 3 -14.54 -1.33 -15.75
CA SER A 3 -15.39 -0.78 -14.68
C SER A 3 -14.59 -0.54 -13.39
N LEU A 4 -13.84 -1.54 -12.89
CA LEU A 4 -12.92 -1.37 -11.75
C LEU A 4 -11.92 -0.23 -11.97
N TYR A 5 -11.28 -0.16 -13.15
CA TYR A 5 -10.36 0.93 -13.46
C TYR A 5 -11.05 2.30 -13.39
N SER A 6 -12.22 2.46 -14.01
CA SER A 6 -12.96 3.73 -13.99
C SER A 6 -13.24 4.23 -12.58
N LYS A 7 -13.49 3.32 -11.63
CA LYS A 7 -13.81 3.62 -10.24
C LYS A 7 -12.59 4.01 -9.40
N SER A 8 -11.38 3.67 -9.83
CA SER A 8 -10.14 4.12 -9.17
C SER A 8 -9.93 5.62 -9.24
N SER A 9 -10.62 6.33 -10.15
CA SER A 9 -10.59 7.79 -10.24
C SER A 9 -11.09 8.46 -8.96
N ASP A 10 -12.08 7.88 -8.28
CA ASP A 10 -12.72 8.45 -7.09
C ASP A 10 -12.47 7.64 -5.81
N ASN A 11 -12.06 6.36 -5.93
CA ASN A 11 -12.02 5.42 -4.82
C ASN A 11 -10.65 4.76 -4.66
N PHE A 12 -10.23 4.57 -3.41
CA PHE A 12 -9.06 3.74 -3.05
C PHE A 12 -9.42 2.26 -2.83
N PHE A 13 -10.71 1.96 -2.73
CA PHE A 13 -11.24 0.61 -2.66
C PHE A 13 -12.59 0.60 -3.36
N TYR A 14 -12.83 -0.40 -4.18
CA TYR A 14 -14.13 -0.62 -4.80
C TYR A 14 -14.30 -2.10 -5.09
N ASN A 15 -15.50 -2.61 -4.86
CA ASN A 15 -15.90 -3.95 -5.23
C ASN A 15 -17.16 -3.89 -6.10
N GLU A 16 -17.29 -4.86 -7.01
CA GLU A 16 -18.45 -4.98 -7.88
C GLU A 16 -18.77 -6.43 -8.18
N SER A 17 -20.03 -6.66 -8.56
CA SER A 17 -20.48 -7.87 -9.22
C SER A 17 -21.04 -7.50 -10.58
N LEU A 18 -20.42 -8.02 -11.64
CA LEU A 18 -20.83 -7.77 -13.01
C LEU A 18 -20.83 -9.08 -13.79
N ASN A 19 -21.98 -9.45 -14.36
CA ASN A 19 -22.15 -10.66 -15.17
C ASN A 19 -21.67 -11.95 -14.48
N GLY A 20 -21.93 -12.09 -13.17
CA GLY A 20 -21.52 -13.26 -12.38
C GLY A 20 -20.04 -13.29 -12.01
N ILE A 21 -19.28 -12.24 -12.31
CA ILE A 21 -17.91 -12.06 -11.84
C ILE A 21 -17.89 -11.07 -10.68
N TYR A 22 -17.23 -11.45 -9.60
CA TYR A 22 -16.98 -10.63 -8.42
C TYR A 22 -15.56 -10.10 -8.53
N GLY A 23 -15.39 -8.79 -8.37
CA GLY A 23 -14.08 -8.16 -8.48
C GLY A 23 -13.91 -7.05 -7.45
N LEU A 24 -12.68 -6.82 -7.02
CA LEU A 24 -12.32 -5.66 -6.24
C LEU A 24 -10.91 -5.18 -6.57
N PHE A 25 -10.66 -3.91 -6.28
CA PHE A 25 -9.31 -3.40 -6.10
C PHE A 25 -9.19 -2.74 -4.73
N LEU A 26 -7.95 -2.69 -4.24
CA LEU A 26 -7.58 -1.97 -3.03
C LEU A 26 -6.22 -1.33 -3.24
N CYS A 27 -6.15 -0.01 -3.15
CA CYS A 27 -4.91 0.74 -3.10
C CYS A 27 -4.34 0.75 -1.68
N ARG A 28 -3.03 0.90 -1.56
CA ARG A 28 -2.36 1.00 -0.26
C ARG A 28 -2.82 2.27 0.46
N GLY A 29 -2.98 2.22 1.78
CA GLY A 29 -3.62 3.30 2.54
C GLY A 29 -2.90 4.65 2.52
N ASP A 30 -1.62 4.68 2.15
CA ASP A 30 -0.72 5.84 2.16
C ASP A 30 -0.44 6.44 0.77
N VAL A 31 -0.92 5.85 -0.33
CA VAL A 31 -0.65 6.35 -1.67
C VAL A 31 -1.63 7.44 -2.09
N ASP A 32 -1.19 8.36 -2.95
CA ASP A 32 -2.07 9.36 -3.55
C ASP A 32 -2.97 8.77 -4.65
N ARG A 33 -3.91 9.60 -5.12
CA ARG A 33 -4.90 9.23 -6.13
C ARG A 33 -4.27 8.82 -7.46
N ASP A 34 -3.27 9.56 -7.92
CA ASP A 34 -2.63 9.33 -9.22
C ASP A 34 -1.87 8.00 -9.20
N THR A 35 -1.14 7.73 -8.10
CA THR A 35 -0.45 6.47 -7.85
C THR A 35 -1.41 5.29 -7.77
N CYS A 36 -2.53 5.46 -7.06
CA CYS A 36 -3.59 4.45 -6.97
C CYS A 36 -4.17 4.14 -8.35
N GLN A 37 -4.59 5.16 -9.11
CA GLN A 37 -5.21 4.99 -10.43
C GLN A 37 -4.24 4.34 -11.43
N ALA A 38 -2.97 4.77 -11.45
CA ALA A 38 -1.95 4.17 -12.30
C ALA A 38 -1.73 2.69 -11.96
N CYS A 39 -1.70 2.35 -10.68
CA CYS A 39 -1.56 0.97 -10.23
C CYS A 39 -2.75 0.09 -10.67
N VAL A 40 -3.98 0.56 -10.44
CA VAL A 40 -5.18 -0.17 -10.84
C VAL A 40 -5.24 -0.35 -12.36
N ASN A 41 -4.88 0.69 -13.14
CA ASN A 41 -4.77 0.59 -14.59
C ASN A 41 -3.83 -0.57 -15.01
N ASN A 42 -2.62 -0.59 -14.45
CA ASN A 42 -1.65 -1.65 -14.74
C ASN A 42 -2.20 -3.04 -14.37
N ALA A 43 -2.86 -3.17 -13.22
CA ALA A 43 -3.49 -4.42 -12.81
C ALA A 43 -4.59 -4.89 -13.78
N THR A 44 -5.47 -3.99 -14.22
CA THR A 44 -6.55 -4.30 -15.17
C THR A 44 -6.04 -4.66 -16.57
N GLN A 45 -4.87 -4.19 -16.97
CA GLN A 45 -4.22 -4.60 -18.21
C GLN A 45 -3.42 -5.90 -18.09
N PHE A 46 -2.85 -6.17 -16.91
CA PHE A 46 -2.00 -7.33 -16.66
C PHE A 46 -2.81 -8.62 -16.57
N LEU A 47 -3.88 -8.65 -15.76
CA LEU A 47 -4.62 -9.88 -15.47
C LEU A 47 -5.25 -10.52 -16.72
N PRO A 48 -5.96 -9.79 -17.61
CA PRO A 48 -6.54 -10.41 -18.80
C PRO A 48 -5.51 -11.01 -19.75
N LYS A 49 -4.30 -10.43 -19.80
CA LYS A 49 -3.20 -10.92 -20.67
C LYS A 49 -2.53 -12.17 -20.11
N ASN A 50 -2.40 -12.28 -18.79
CA ASN A 50 -1.62 -13.33 -18.14
C ASN A 50 -2.49 -14.44 -17.51
N CYS A 51 -3.79 -14.20 -17.34
CA CYS A 51 -4.73 -15.11 -16.68
C CYS A 51 -6.00 -15.34 -17.51
N SER A 52 -5.91 -15.27 -18.84
CA SER A 52 -7.06 -15.23 -19.78
C SER A 52 -8.05 -16.40 -19.66
N SER A 53 -7.60 -17.57 -19.21
CA SER A 53 -8.42 -18.77 -19.01
C SER A 53 -8.84 -19.01 -17.56
N SER A 54 -8.41 -18.15 -16.62
CA SER A 54 -8.68 -18.34 -15.19
C SER A 54 -10.03 -17.78 -14.79
N LEU A 55 -10.79 -18.58 -14.04
CA LEU A 55 -12.07 -18.19 -13.43
C LEU A 55 -11.88 -17.22 -12.24
N GLY A 56 -10.65 -17.07 -11.75
CA GLY A 56 -10.30 -16.06 -10.76
C GLY A 56 -8.80 -15.84 -10.70
N ALA A 57 -8.39 -14.62 -10.40
CA ALA A 57 -6.99 -14.29 -10.21
C ALA A 57 -6.84 -13.10 -9.25
N VAL A 58 -5.63 -12.96 -8.74
CA VAL A 58 -5.20 -11.83 -7.91
C VAL A 58 -3.83 -11.37 -8.40
N VAL A 59 -3.61 -10.07 -8.43
CA VAL A 59 -2.29 -9.46 -8.65
C VAL A 59 -2.02 -8.46 -7.53
N TRP A 60 -0.78 -8.46 -7.05
CA TRP A 60 -0.30 -7.50 -6.06
C TRP A 60 0.81 -6.65 -6.67
N TYR A 61 0.63 -5.35 -6.60
CA TYR A 61 1.67 -4.34 -6.82
C TYR A 61 1.97 -3.66 -5.48
N ASP A 62 3.07 -2.90 -5.43
CA ASP A 62 3.45 -2.19 -4.21
C ASP A 62 2.38 -1.18 -3.74
N ALA A 63 1.64 -0.61 -4.67
CA ALA A 63 0.64 0.44 -4.43
C ALA A 63 -0.82 -0.04 -4.44
N CYS A 64 -1.11 -1.25 -4.91
CA CYS A 64 -2.48 -1.77 -4.97
C CYS A 64 -2.52 -3.28 -5.20
N LEU A 65 -3.67 -3.88 -4.91
CA LEU A 65 -4.04 -5.22 -5.37
C LEU A 65 -5.31 -5.16 -6.20
N LEU A 66 -5.47 -6.12 -7.11
CA LEU A 66 -6.73 -6.35 -7.83
C LEU A 66 -7.03 -7.84 -7.85
N ARG A 67 -8.28 -8.20 -7.55
CA ARG A 67 -8.74 -9.58 -7.51
C ARG A 67 -10.07 -9.72 -8.24
N TYR A 68 -10.26 -10.82 -8.95
CA TYR A 68 -11.57 -11.23 -9.46
C TYR A 68 -11.79 -12.74 -9.29
N SER A 69 -13.04 -13.16 -9.33
CA SER A 69 -13.45 -14.57 -9.28
C SER A 69 -14.88 -14.75 -9.82
N SER A 70 -15.19 -15.92 -10.37
CA SER A 70 -16.56 -16.35 -10.66
C SER A 70 -17.34 -16.78 -9.41
N SER A 71 -16.65 -16.97 -8.29
CA SER A 71 -17.26 -17.27 -6.98
C SER A 71 -17.23 -16.03 -6.10
N ASN A 72 -18.33 -15.76 -5.39
CA ASN A 72 -18.37 -14.64 -4.45
C ASN A 72 -17.39 -14.89 -3.30
N PHE A 73 -16.47 -13.95 -3.07
CA PHE A 73 -15.47 -13.99 -2.01
C PHE A 73 -15.57 -12.80 -1.04
N PHE A 74 -16.55 -11.91 -1.22
CA PHE A 74 -16.63 -10.70 -0.41
C PHE A 74 -16.95 -11.02 1.05
N GLY A 75 -16.18 -10.43 1.96
CA GLY A 75 -16.35 -10.63 3.41
C GLY A 75 -15.72 -11.90 3.96
N GLU A 76 -15.17 -12.75 3.10
CA GLU A 76 -14.54 -14.02 3.46
C GLU A 76 -13.01 -13.90 3.52
N ILE A 77 -12.41 -14.53 4.53
CA ILE A 77 -10.95 -14.57 4.64
C ILE A 77 -10.40 -15.52 3.59
N SER A 78 -9.47 -15.02 2.77
CA SER A 78 -8.72 -15.79 1.79
C SER A 78 -7.23 -15.56 2.03
N LEU A 79 -6.54 -16.65 2.35
CA LEU A 79 -5.09 -16.64 2.56
C LEU A 79 -4.34 -17.14 1.32
N ASP A 80 -4.91 -18.08 0.57
CA ASP A 80 -4.30 -18.66 -0.62
C ASP A 80 -4.75 -17.94 -1.92
N PRO A 81 -3.83 -17.72 -2.89
CA PRO A 81 -2.39 -17.92 -2.76
C PRO A 81 -1.74 -16.84 -1.89
N ASP A 82 -0.78 -17.22 -1.05
CA ASP A 82 0.08 -16.32 -0.31
C ASP A 82 1.50 -16.29 -0.89
N PHE A 83 2.19 -15.18 -0.67
CA PHE A 83 3.56 -15.01 -1.14
C PHE A 83 4.32 -14.03 -0.26
N CYS A 84 5.57 -14.35 0.05
CA CYS A 84 6.49 -13.50 0.79
C CYS A 84 7.74 -13.17 -0.01
N MET A 85 8.07 -11.89 -0.10
CA MET A 85 9.38 -11.40 -0.54
C MET A 85 10.20 -11.09 0.69
N CYS A 86 11.36 -11.73 0.84
CA CYS A 86 12.25 -11.52 1.97
C CYS A 86 13.53 -10.82 1.52
N ASN A 87 14.06 -9.91 2.34
CA ASN A 87 15.37 -9.34 2.10
C ASN A 87 16.46 -10.43 2.29
N GLU A 88 17.41 -10.50 1.36
CA GLU A 88 18.46 -11.54 1.31
C GLU A 88 19.71 -11.20 2.16
N GLU A 89 19.78 -10.00 2.73
CA GLU A 89 20.84 -9.59 3.67
C GLU A 89 20.95 -10.50 4.91
N GLU A 90 22.00 -10.26 5.70
CA GLU A 90 22.26 -10.97 6.94
C GLU A 90 21.06 -10.92 7.91
N THR A 91 20.83 -12.04 8.58
CA THR A 91 19.71 -12.16 9.52
C THR A 91 19.89 -11.22 10.71
N ILE A 92 18.78 -10.67 11.19
CA ILE A 92 18.74 -9.86 12.40
C ILE A 92 18.88 -10.73 13.67
N SER A 93 19.20 -10.09 14.80
CA SER A 93 19.31 -10.81 16.07
C SER A 93 17.93 -11.33 16.53
N PRO A 94 17.87 -12.38 17.35
CA PRO A 94 16.60 -12.88 17.90
C PRO A 94 15.80 -11.82 18.68
N GLU A 95 16.49 -10.89 19.36
CA GLU A 95 15.87 -9.80 20.10
C GLU A 95 15.20 -8.79 19.16
N GLU A 96 15.90 -8.42 18.07
CA GLU A 96 15.35 -7.53 17.06
C GLU A 96 14.15 -8.17 16.35
N ASP A 97 14.23 -9.46 16.01
CA ASP A 97 13.11 -10.21 15.41
C ASP A 97 11.90 -10.27 16.34
N SER A 98 12.11 -10.53 17.63
CA SER A 98 11.04 -10.51 18.64
C SER A 98 10.37 -9.15 18.72
N GLU A 99 11.14 -8.06 18.66
CA GLU A 99 10.61 -6.70 18.70
C GLU A 99 9.81 -6.36 17.43
N VAL A 100 10.32 -6.70 16.25
CA VAL A 100 9.60 -6.52 14.97
C VAL A 100 8.28 -7.28 14.98
N LEU A 101 8.29 -8.55 15.42
CA LEU A 101 7.07 -9.37 15.49
C LEU A 101 6.08 -8.87 16.54
N SER A 102 6.54 -8.29 17.66
CA SER A 102 5.67 -7.64 18.65
C SER A 102 5.06 -6.36 18.09
N TRP A 103 5.82 -5.59 17.32
CA TRP A 103 5.32 -4.39 16.68
C TRP A 103 4.31 -4.71 15.58
N LEU A 104 4.49 -5.82 14.85
CA LEU A 104 3.49 -6.36 13.92
C LEU A 104 2.16 -6.68 14.63
N ASP A 105 2.20 -7.25 15.84
CA ASP A 105 0.97 -7.51 16.62
C ASP A 105 0.27 -6.19 16.98
N ASN A 106 1.03 -5.16 17.36
CA ASN A 106 0.48 -3.85 17.65
C ASN A 106 -0.17 -3.21 16.41
N SER A 107 0.54 -3.22 15.27
CA SER A 107 0.03 -2.73 13.99
C SER A 107 -1.25 -3.48 13.57
N THR A 108 -1.27 -4.80 13.78
CA THR A 108 -2.45 -5.65 13.52
C THR A 108 -3.68 -5.20 14.31
N VAL A 109 -3.53 -4.90 15.61
CA VAL A 109 -4.64 -4.40 16.45
C VAL A 109 -5.08 -3.00 16.00
N LYS A 110 -4.16 -2.13 15.57
CA LYS A 110 -4.51 -0.80 15.06
C LYS A 110 -5.25 -0.87 13.73
N ALA A 111 -4.78 -1.69 12.79
CA ALA A 111 -5.45 -1.91 11.52
C ALA A 111 -6.86 -2.46 11.74
N GLN A 112 -7.04 -3.47 12.59
CA GLN A 112 -8.36 -4.02 12.95
C GLN A 112 -9.37 -2.95 13.41
N ASN A 113 -8.91 -1.98 14.19
CA ASN A 113 -9.77 -0.95 14.79
C ASN A 113 -9.88 0.33 13.94
N SER A 114 -9.19 0.39 12.80
CA SER A 114 -9.23 1.51 11.86
C SER A 114 -10.36 1.33 10.85
N THR A 115 -11.03 2.43 10.49
CA THR A 115 -12.07 2.43 9.44
C THR A 115 -11.52 2.06 8.05
N MET A 116 -10.23 2.23 7.83
CA MET A 116 -9.54 1.86 6.59
C MET A 116 -8.98 0.43 6.62
N LEU A 117 -9.06 -0.26 7.77
CA LEU A 117 -8.37 -1.54 8.02
C LEU A 117 -6.87 -1.49 7.70
N PHE A 118 -6.26 -0.37 8.05
CA PHE A 118 -4.90 0.00 7.69
C PHE A 118 -4.19 0.63 8.89
N ASP A 119 -2.90 0.31 9.02
CA ASP A 119 -1.99 0.97 9.93
C ASP A 119 -0.59 1.01 9.31
N ALA A 120 0.09 2.15 9.46
CA ALA A 120 1.49 2.34 9.09
C ALA A 120 2.19 3.12 10.19
N GLN A 121 3.35 2.64 10.62
CA GLN A 121 4.09 3.22 11.72
C GLN A 121 5.59 3.16 11.44
N ASN A 122 6.32 4.17 11.94
CA ASN A 122 7.76 4.20 11.95
C ASN A 122 8.26 4.18 13.41
N LYS A 123 9.32 3.44 13.70
CA LYS A 123 9.90 3.33 15.04
C LYS A 123 11.41 3.20 14.97
N VAL A 124 12.11 3.83 15.91
CA VAL A 124 13.53 3.53 16.17
C VAL A 124 13.57 2.51 17.30
N LEU A 125 14.04 1.28 17.03
CA LEU A 125 14.00 0.19 18.02
C LEU A 125 15.06 0.35 19.11
N ASN A 126 16.22 0.92 18.79
CA ASN A 126 17.27 1.19 19.78
C ASN A 126 18.04 2.48 19.46
N SER A 127 18.65 3.09 20.49
CA SER A 127 19.42 4.33 20.34
C SER A 127 20.63 4.22 19.40
N ASN A 128 21.08 2.98 19.11
CA ASN A 128 22.20 2.70 18.21
C ASN A 128 21.75 2.54 16.74
N MET A 129 20.46 2.28 16.49
CA MET A 129 19.86 2.21 15.17
C MET A 129 19.65 3.63 14.68
N SER A 130 20.54 4.05 13.78
CA SER A 130 20.52 5.41 13.24
C SER A 130 19.34 5.68 12.30
N ARG A 131 18.53 4.66 11.96
CA ARG A 131 17.40 4.79 11.02
C ARG A 131 16.13 4.17 11.59
N PRO A 132 14.97 4.85 11.43
CA PRO A 132 13.69 4.27 11.78
C PRO A 132 13.42 3.04 10.91
N ILE A 133 12.82 2.04 11.51
CA ILE A 133 12.17 0.96 10.79
C ILE A 133 10.73 1.34 10.50
N ASP A 134 10.19 0.82 9.41
CA ASP A 134 8.81 1.02 8.99
C ASP A 134 8.06 -0.30 9.02
N ILE A 135 6.82 -0.27 9.51
CA ILE A 135 5.88 -1.38 9.43
C ILE A 135 4.53 -0.90 8.89
N LEU A 136 3.91 -1.72 8.06
CA LEU A 136 2.60 -1.45 7.48
C LEU A 136 1.78 -2.73 7.47
N THR A 137 0.54 -2.65 7.94
CA THR A 137 -0.46 -3.72 7.81
C THR A 137 -1.72 -3.19 7.17
N GLN A 138 -2.32 -4.00 6.30
CA GLN A 138 -3.54 -3.63 5.59
C GLN A 138 -4.41 -4.87 5.33
N CYS A 139 -5.71 -4.74 5.54
CA CYS A 139 -6.69 -5.74 5.13
C CYS A 139 -7.57 -5.22 3.99
N SER A 140 -8.15 -6.15 3.24
CA SER A 140 -9.18 -5.80 2.27
C SER A 140 -10.42 -5.25 2.96
N ARG A 141 -11.00 -4.20 2.39
CA ARG A 141 -12.08 -3.40 3.01
C ARG A 141 -13.47 -4.01 2.87
N ASP A 142 -13.57 -5.17 2.23
CA ASP A 142 -14.77 -6.02 2.29
C ASP A 142 -14.84 -6.84 3.59
N LEU A 143 -13.78 -6.89 4.39
CA LEU A 143 -13.75 -7.57 5.69
C LEU A 143 -14.25 -6.68 6.84
N ASN A 144 -14.60 -7.32 7.96
CA ASN A 144 -14.76 -6.65 9.25
C ASN A 144 -13.44 -6.68 10.06
N GLY A 145 -13.38 -5.93 11.16
CA GLY A 145 -12.18 -5.85 12.00
C GLY A 145 -11.69 -7.19 12.54
N SER A 146 -12.59 -8.08 12.99
CA SER A 146 -12.21 -9.40 13.51
C SER A 146 -11.64 -10.32 12.43
N SER A 147 -12.19 -10.26 11.22
CA SER A 147 -11.67 -10.98 10.06
C SER A 147 -10.32 -10.42 9.62
N CYS A 148 -10.15 -9.09 9.67
CA CYS A 148 -8.86 -8.44 9.41
C CYS A 148 -7.77 -8.91 10.40
N TYR A 149 -8.07 -8.88 11.70
CA TYR A 149 -7.17 -9.39 12.73
C TYR A 149 -6.77 -10.85 12.49
N SER A 150 -7.75 -11.69 12.17
CA SER A 150 -7.51 -13.10 11.89
C SER A 150 -6.63 -13.30 10.66
N CYS A 151 -6.82 -12.51 9.60
CA CYS A 151 -5.99 -12.56 8.41
C CYS A 151 -4.53 -12.18 8.72
N LEU A 152 -4.31 -11.02 9.36
CA LEU A 152 -2.97 -10.53 9.70
C LEU A 152 -2.24 -11.46 10.69
N LYS A 153 -2.96 -12.07 11.62
CA LYS A 153 -2.41 -13.10 12.51
C LYS A 153 -1.91 -14.33 11.74
N ASN A 154 -2.61 -14.75 10.69
CA ASN A 154 -2.16 -15.85 9.84
C ASN A 154 -0.97 -15.45 8.97
N ILE A 155 -0.98 -14.24 8.38
CA ILE A 155 0.17 -13.73 7.61
C ILE A 155 1.45 -13.69 8.47
N LYS A 156 1.34 -13.41 9.78
CA LYS A 156 2.46 -13.48 10.72
C LYS A 156 3.05 -14.88 10.86
N THR A 157 2.23 -15.94 10.75
CA THR A 157 2.71 -17.32 10.74
C THR A 157 3.53 -17.59 9.47
N GLU A 158 3.06 -17.11 8.31
CA GLU A 158 3.78 -17.23 7.05
C GLU A 158 5.10 -16.45 7.06
N ILE A 159 5.10 -15.22 7.59
CA ILE A 159 6.33 -14.43 7.77
C ILE A 159 7.40 -15.23 8.54
N ARG A 160 7.01 -15.94 9.61
CA ARG A 160 7.94 -16.76 10.41
C ARG A 160 8.48 -17.97 9.65
N ALA A 161 7.66 -18.57 8.78
CA ALA A 161 8.05 -19.74 8.01
C ALA A 161 8.94 -19.36 6.81
N TRP A 162 8.58 -18.30 6.08
CA TRP A 162 9.22 -17.92 4.82
C TRP A 162 10.37 -16.92 5.00
N CYS A 163 10.24 -15.97 5.92
CA CYS A 163 11.21 -14.88 6.14
C CYS A 163 11.80 -14.88 7.57
N PRO A 164 12.33 -16.01 8.10
CA PRO A 164 12.82 -16.07 9.47
C PRO A 164 13.98 -15.09 9.70
N ARG A 165 13.80 -14.16 10.65
CA ARG A 165 14.81 -13.18 11.07
C ARG A 165 15.41 -12.35 9.93
N ARG A 166 14.60 -12.00 8.93
CA ARG A 166 15.05 -11.18 7.80
C ARG A 166 14.96 -9.68 8.11
N PRO A 167 15.92 -8.86 7.63
CA PRO A 167 15.93 -7.40 7.89
C PRO A 167 14.89 -6.61 7.07
N GLY A 168 14.02 -7.31 6.34
CA GLY A 168 12.89 -6.74 5.63
C GLY A 168 12.07 -7.86 4.99
N TRP A 169 10.76 -7.66 4.89
CA TRP A 169 9.87 -8.58 4.20
C TRP A 169 8.57 -7.92 3.76
N ARG A 170 7.94 -8.49 2.73
CA ARG A 170 6.62 -8.13 2.20
C ARG A 170 5.84 -9.40 1.99
N CYS A 171 4.77 -9.61 2.74
CA CYS A 171 3.95 -10.80 2.64
C CYS A 171 2.52 -10.43 2.26
N PHE A 172 2.03 -11.08 1.22
CA PHE A 172 0.76 -10.82 0.57
C PHE A 172 -0.14 -12.04 0.70
N ALA A 173 -1.40 -11.78 0.99
CA ALA A 173 -2.50 -12.69 0.83
C ALA A 173 -3.64 -11.95 0.11
N PRO A 174 -4.66 -12.64 -0.43
CA PRO A 174 -5.77 -11.96 -1.10
C PRO A 174 -6.58 -11.04 -0.17
N SER A 175 -6.60 -11.34 1.13
CA SER A 175 -7.38 -10.61 2.14
C SER A 175 -6.57 -9.65 3.02
N CYS A 176 -5.25 -9.77 3.07
CA CYS A 176 -4.40 -8.88 3.86
C CYS A 176 -2.95 -8.86 3.38
N PHE A 177 -2.21 -7.85 3.82
CA PHE A 177 -0.82 -7.59 3.47
C PHE A 177 -0.09 -7.05 4.70
N ALA A 178 1.17 -7.45 4.85
CA ALA A 178 2.07 -6.87 5.83
C ALA A 178 3.45 -6.62 5.21
N ARG A 179 4.07 -5.51 5.62
CA ARG A 179 5.43 -5.14 5.21
C ARG A 179 6.23 -4.57 6.36
N TYR A 180 7.50 -4.96 6.42
CA TYR A 180 8.51 -4.44 7.31
C TYR A 180 9.78 -4.15 6.51
N GLU A 181 10.40 -2.99 6.73
CA GLU A 181 11.69 -2.64 6.15
C GLU A 181 12.51 -1.78 7.12
N LYS A 182 13.85 -1.85 7.02
CA LYS A 182 14.78 -0.98 7.76
C LYS A 182 14.99 0.41 7.13
N TYR A 183 14.15 0.78 6.17
CA TYR A 183 14.19 2.07 5.51
C TYR A 183 12.77 2.61 5.33
N PRO A 184 12.60 3.94 5.31
CA PRO A 184 11.30 4.55 5.08
C PRO A 184 10.71 4.18 3.72
N PHE A 185 9.44 3.77 3.66
CA PHE A 185 8.75 3.45 2.40
C PHE A 185 7.35 4.04 2.26
N PHE A 186 6.86 4.72 3.29
CA PHE A 186 5.64 5.51 3.24
C PHE A 186 5.92 6.93 3.76
N GLN A 187 5.08 7.89 3.37
CA GLN A 187 5.15 9.23 3.94
C GLN A 187 4.28 9.27 5.20
N SER A 188 4.87 9.58 6.34
CA SER A 188 4.13 9.69 7.61
C SER A 188 3.23 10.93 7.70
N SER A 189 3.19 11.79 6.67
CA SER A 189 2.28 12.93 6.49
C SER A 189 2.40 13.46 5.05
N PRO A 190 1.35 14.04 4.45
CA PRO A 190 1.54 14.83 3.23
C PRO A 190 2.53 15.99 3.50
N PRO A 191 3.33 16.42 2.50
CA PRO A 191 4.13 17.63 2.64
C PRO A 191 3.23 18.79 3.08
N PRO A 192 3.71 19.72 3.94
CA PRO A 192 2.91 20.85 4.39
C PRO A 192 2.33 21.54 3.16
N GLN A 193 0.99 21.56 3.06
CA GLN A 193 0.35 22.32 2.00
C GLN A 193 0.83 23.76 2.11
N PRO A 194 1.23 24.41 1.01
CA PRO A 194 1.49 25.84 1.05
C PRO A 194 0.22 26.50 1.58
N VAL A 195 0.34 27.12 2.76
CA VAL A 195 -0.71 27.96 3.33
C VAL A 195 -1.17 28.92 2.23
N PRO A 196 -2.50 29.04 1.97
CA PRO A 196 -3.00 30.09 1.10
C PRO A 196 -2.42 31.40 1.60
N ASN A 197 -1.61 32.03 0.76
CA ASN A 197 -0.91 33.26 1.08
C ASN A 197 -1.96 34.26 1.58
N ALA A 198 -2.00 34.51 2.89
CA ALA A 198 -2.88 35.51 3.47
C ALA A 198 -2.50 36.83 2.78
N GLY A 199 -3.43 37.37 2.01
CA GLY A 199 -3.19 38.44 1.05
C GLY A 199 -2.30 39.54 1.61
N ILE A 200 -1.08 39.61 1.10
CA ILE A 200 -0.22 40.77 1.27
C ILE A 200 -0.92 41.93 0.54
N PRO A 201 -1.20 43.08 1.19
CA PRO A 201 -1.73 44.25 0.51
C PRO A 201 -0.75 44.69 -0.60
N PRO A 202 -1.23 45.14 -1.77
CA PRO A 202 -0.37 45.46 -2.88
C PRO A 202 0.62 46.57 -2.50
N GLN A 203 1.91 46.24 -2.52
CA GLN A 203 2.98 47.24 -2.46
C GLN A 203 3.10 47.93 -3.83
N PRO A 204 3.40 49.24 -3.86
CA PRO A 204 3.45 50.02 -5.09
C PRO A 204 4.61 49.58 -5.99
N VAL A 205 4.30 49.46 -7.27
CA VAL A 205 5.18 48.95 -8.33
C VAL A 205 6.31 49.94 -8.64
N PRO A 206 7.59 49.53 -8.59
CA PRO A 206 8.67 50.26 -9.25
C PRO A 206 8.78 49.84 -10.72
N ASN A 207 9.19 50.83 -11.52
CA ASN A 207 9.05 50.93 -12.96
C ASN A 207 9.70 49.79 -13.78
N ALA A 208 9.09 49.48 -14.93
CA ALA A 208 9.42 48.39 -15.83
C ALA A 208 10.81 48.54 -16.47
N GLY A 209 11.66 47.52 -16.27
CA GLY A 209 12.84 47.24 -17.10
C GLY A 209 12.53 46.13 -18.10
N ILE A 210 12.92 46.35 -19.36
CA ILE A 210 12.61 45.54 -20.55
C ILE A 210 13.22 44.12 -20.47
N PRO A 211 12.53 43.07 -20.95
CA PRO A 211 13.00 41.68 -20.87
C PRO A 211 13.89 41.28 -22.05
N PRO A 212 14.83 40.33 -21.87
CA PRO A 212 15.26 39.43 -22.92
C PRO A 212 14.54 38.08 -22.85
N GLN A 213 14.00 37.63 -23.99
CA GLN A 213 13.48 36.28 -24.27
C GLN A 213 14.59 35.38 -24.87
N PRO A 214 14.35 34.09 -25.20
CA PRO A 214 14.40 32.93 -24.31
C PRO A 214 15.43 31.89 -24.81
N VAL A 215 15.72 30.85 -24.00
CA VAL A 215 16.32 29.62 -24.54
C VAL A 215 15.66 28.40 -23.90
N PRO A 216 14.99 27.52 -24.68
CA PRO A 216 14.41 26.29 -24.17
C PRO A 216 15.48 25.19 -24.12
N ASN A 217 15.48 24.37 -23.07
CA ASN A 217 15.93 23.00 -23.24
C ASN A 217 15.08 22.04 -22.42
N ALA A 218 14.37 21.20 -23.17
CA ALA A 218 13.71 20.01 -22.72
C ALA A 218 14.75 18.93 -22.38
N GLY A 219 14.40 18.07 -21.45
CA GLY A 219 15.13 16.85 -21.14
C GLY A 219 14.21 15.89 -20.39
N MET A 220 13.53 15.05 -21.16
CA MET A 220 12.80 13.87 -20.70
C MET A 220 13.80 12.73 -20.41
N TYR A 221 13.56 12.00 -19.32
CA TYR A 221 13.67 10.54 -19.27
C TYR A 221 12.42 10.01 -18.60
#